data_AF-A0A7Y3MXI4-F1
#
_entry.id   AF-A0A7Y3MXI4-F1
#
_cell.length_a   1.000
_cell.length_b   1.000
_cell.length_c   1.000
_cell.angle_alpha   90.00
_cell.angle_beta   90.00
_cell.angle_gamma   90.00
#
_symmetry.space_group_name_H-M   'P 1'
#
loop_
_entity.id
_entity.type
_entity.pdbx_description
1 polymer ?
#
loop_
_entity_poly.entity_id
_entity_poly.type
_entity_poly.pdbx_seq_one_letter_code
_entity_poly.pdbx_strand_id
1 'polypeptide(L)' 'GLRFRRAQGEKAEFLHTLNGSALALPRLMVALLETYQQEDGSVRLPDVLEGPVGFTELGPPRG' A
#
# COMPACT_ATOMS: atom_id res chain seq x y z
N GLY A 1 -23.37 0.88 -18.45
CA GLY A 1 -21.96 1.31 -18.57
C GLY A 1 -21.83 2.72 -18.05
N LEU A 2 -20.72 3.05 -17.39
CA LEU A 2 -20.46 4.40 -16.89
C LEU A 2 -20.30 5.36 -18.08
N ARG A 3 -20.95 6.52 -18.00
CA ARG A 3 -20.98 7.53 -19.06
C ARG A 3 -20.89 8.93 -18.47
N PHE A 4 -20.42 9.86 -19.27
CA PHE A 4 -20.37 11.28 -18.93
C PHE A 4 -20.89 12.12 -20.11
N ARG A 5 -21.20 13.39 -19.86
CA ARG A 5 -21.53 14.40 -20.89
C ARG A 5 -20.49 15.50 -20.78
N ARG A 6 -19.94 15.99 -21.90
CA ARG A 6 -18.92 17.05 -21.83
C ARG A 6 -19.56 18.41 -21.51
N ALA A 7 -20.75 18.66 -22.06
CA ALA A 7 -21.58 19.80 -21.71
C ALA A 7 -23.06 19.43 -21.48
N GLN A 8 -23.81 20.35 -20.86
CA GLN A 8 -25.24 20.18 -20.65
C GLN A 8 -25.99 20.13 -21.99
N GLY A 9 -26.84 19.11 -22.16
CA GLY A 9 -27.59 18.88 -23.40
C GLY A 9 -26.87 18.00 -24.43
N GLU A 10 -25.59 17.69 -24.26
CA GLU A 10 -24.87 16.79 -25.16
C GLU A 10 -25.20 15.32 -24.95
N LYS A 11 -24.91 14.49 -25.95
CA LYS A 11 -25.08 13.03 -25.87
C LYS A 11 -24.07 12.43 -24.89
N ALA A 12 -24.53 11.48 -24.08
CA ALA A 12 -23.65 10.78 -23.16
C ALA A 12 -22.66 9.85 -23.89
N GLU A 13 -21.38 9.96 -23.55
CA GLU A 13 -20.27 9.17 -24.09
C GLU A 13 -19.74 8.17 -23.03
N PHE A 14 -19.14 7.06 -23.46
CA PHE A 14 -18.45 6.15 -22.54
C PHE A 14 -17.16 6.78 -22.02
N LEU A 15 -16.88 6.63 -20.73
CA LEU A 15 -15.64 7.10 -20.12
C LEU A 15 -14.53 6.06 -20.21
N HIS A 16 -13.28 6.53 -20.15
CA HIS A 16 -12.11 5.66 -19.99
C HIS A 16 -11.92 5.31 -18.51
N THR A 17 -11.64 4.05 -18.22
CA THR A 17 -11.28 3.59 -16.88
C THR A 17 -9.79 3.28 -16.82
N LEU A 18 -9.17 3.67 -15.71
CA LEU A 18 -7.81 3.29 -15.35
C LEU A 18 -7.86 2.59 -13.99
N ASN A 19 -6.95 1.66 -13.77
CA ASN A 19 -6.79 1.01 -12.47
C ASN A 19 -5.29 0.87 -12.16
N GLY A 20 -4.98 0.84 -10.87
CA GLY A 20 -3.66 0.63 -10.33
C GLY A 20 -3.76 0.33 -8.85
N SER A 21 -2.95 -0.61 -8.36
CA SER A 21 -2.89 -0.88 -6.91
C SER A 21 -2.07 0.21 -6.24
N ALA A 22 -2.60 0.83 -5.19
CA ALA A 22 -1.81 1.76 -4.37
C ALA A 22 -0.72 1.00 -3.61
N LEU A 23 -1.11 -0.03 -2.86
CA LEU A 23 -0.23 -0.96 -2.16
C LEU A 23 -0.82 -2.37 -2.20
N ALA A 24 0.02 -3.36 -2.47
CA ALA A 24 -0.37 -4.77 -2.41
C ALA A 24 0.15 -5.38 -1.11
N LEU A 25 -0.72 -5.45 -0.09
CA LEU A 25 -0.33 -5.81 1.28
C LEU A 25 0.58 -7.04 1.38
N PRO A 26 0.29 -8.20 0.74
CA PRO A 26 1.15 -9.37 0.86
C PRO A 26 2.58 -9.13 0.35
N ARG A 27 2.73 -8.40 -0.77
CA ARG A 27 4.04 -8.07 -1.35
C ARG A 27 4.77 -7.04 -0.51
N LEU A 28 4.04 -6.08 0.04
CA LEU A 28 4.59 -5.07 0.92
C LEU A 28 5.14 -5.70 2.22
N MET A 29 4.42 -6.66 2.81
CA MET A 29 4.89 -7.36 4.01
C MET A 29 6.21 -8.08 3.76
N VAL A 30 6.32 -8.84 2.66
CA VAL A 30 7.58 -9.53 2.31
C VAL A 30 8.72 -8.53 2.10
N ALA A 31 8.49 -7.48 1.31
CA ALA A 31 9.51 -6.47 1.04
C ALA A 31 10.00 -5.75 2.31
N LEU A 32 9.09 -5.44 3.25
CA LEU A 32 9.44 -4.84 4.54
C LEU A 32 10.30 -5.79 5.39
N LEU A 33 9.93 -7.07 5.48
CA LEU A 33 10.68 -8.06 6.25
C LEU A 33 12.08 -8.29 5.67
N GLU A 34 12.19 -8.48 4.36
CA GLU A 34 13.47 -8.76 3.68
C GLU A 34 14.41 -7.55 3.66
N THR A 35 13.89 -6.35 3.46
CA THR A 35 14.72 -5.14 3.32
C THR A 35 15.23 -4.62 4.66
N TYR A 36 14.47 -4.82 5.73
CA TYR A 36 14.77 -4.23 7.04
C TYR A 36 15.13 -5.24 8.14
N GLN A 37 15.38 -6.50 7.77
CA GLN A 37 15.93 -7.50 8.70
C GLN A 37 17.30 -7.05 9.24
N GLN A 38 17.55 -7.36 10.52
CA GLN A 38 18.81 -7.13 11.21
C GLN A 38 19.52 -8.47 11.46
N GLU A 39 20.81 -8.42 11.83
CA GLU A 39 21.61 -9.63 12.07
C GLU A 39 21.08 -10.50 13.22
N ASP A 40 20.41 -9.90 14.21
CA ASP A 40 19.81 -10.59 15.35
C ASP A 40 18.41 -11.18 15.05
N GLY A 41 17.93 -11.03 13.81
CA GLY A 41 16.63 -11.51 13.36
C GLY A 41 15.46 -10.59 13.68
N SER A 42 15.70 -9.41 14.26
CA SER A 42 14.69 -8.35 14.35
C SER A 42 14.45 -7.68 12.99
N VAL A 43 13.31 -7.00 12.83
CA VAL A 43 13.01 -6.18 11.65
C VAL A 43 12.70 -4.76 12.10
N ARG A 44 13.52 -3.80 11.68
CA ARG A 44 13.31 -2.38 11.99
C ARG A 44 12.31 -1.77 11.00
N LEU A 45 11.25 -1.13 11.47
CA LEU A 45 10.30 -0.51 10.55
C LEU A 45 10.81 0.83 9.99
N PRO A 46 10.40 1.21 8.76
CA PRO A 46 10.59 2.57 8.26
C PRO A 46 9.95 3.61 9.19
N ASP A 47 10.63 4.75 9.41
CA ASP A 47 10.19 5.82 10.33
C ASP A 47 8.75 6.32 10.06
N VAL A 48 8.32 6.31 8.80
CA VAL A 48 6.96 6.70 8.39
C VAL A 48 5.85 5.79 8.96
N LEU A 49 6.21 4.57 9.37
CA LEU A 49 5.26 3.60 9.92
C LEU A 49 5.10 3.70 11.44
N GLU A 50 5.95 4.43 12.17
CA GLU A 50 5.92 4.46 13.63
C GLU A 50 4.57 4.95 14.19
N GLY A 51 3.99 6.00 13.60
CA GLY A 51 2.68 6.52 14.01
C GLY A 51 1.53 5.54 13.75
N PRO A 52 1.34 5.08 12.50
CA PRO A 52 0.29 4.13 12.16
C PRO A 52 0.38 2.77 12.87
N VAL A 53 1.61 2.30 13.13
CA VAL A 53 1.86 0.93 13.61
C VAL A 53 2.09 0.88 15.13
N GLY A 54 2.60 1.95 15.74
CA GLY A 54 2.75 2.08 17.19
C GLY A 54 3.98 1.38 17.78
N PHE A 55 4.86 0.82 16.94
CA PHE A 55 6.17 0.30 17.34
C PHE A 55 7.17 0.52 16.21
N THR A 56 8.46 0.47 16.56
CA THR A 56 9.57 0.75 15.63
C THR A 56 10.31 -0.51 15.19
N GLU A 57 10.09 -1.64 15.86
CA GLU A 57 10.81 -2.88 15.65
C GLU A 57 9.95 -4.11 15.94
N LEU A 58 10.07 -5.12 15.07
CA LEU A 58 9.54 -6.46 15.29
C LEU A 58 10.68 -7.36 15.76
N GLY A 59 10.65 -7.76 17.03
CA GLY A 59 11.61 -8.71 17.58
C GLY A 59 11.29 -10.16 17.17
N PRO A 60 12.27 -11.08 17.27
CA PRO A 60 12.02 -12.50 17.10
C PRO A 60 10.97 -13.00 18.11
N PRO A 61 10.21 -14.06 17.78
CA PRO A 61 9.22 -14.62 18.69
C PRO A 61 9.89 -15.00 20.01
N ARG A 62 9.36 -14.44 21.10
CA ARG A 62 9.77 -14.84 22.45
C ARG A 62 9.19 -16.23 22.71
N GLY A 63 10.08 -17.20 22.92
CA GLY A 63 9.71 -18.54 23.38
C GLY A 63 9.06 -18.52 24.75
#